data_AF-S8CEY6-F1
#
_entry.id   AF-S8CEY6-F1
#
_cell.length_a   1.000
_cell.length_b   1.000
_cell.length_c   1.000
_cell.angle_alpha   90.00
_cell.angle_beta   90.00
_cell.angle_gamma   90.00
#
_symmetry.space_group_name_H-M   'P 1'
#
loop_
_entity.id
_entity.type
_entity.pdbx_description
1 polymer ?
#
loop_
_entity_poly.entity_id
_entity_poly.type
_entity_poly.pdbx_seq_one_letter_code
_entity_poly.pdbx_strand_id
1 'polypeptide(L)'
;GIARKLASAAIEEAAKKRELQYGDIKKIEKGVRRHFHDDITVIVMYLDDHQRGIVGQGSSAAKKQPSLGYYVSPPVDIFSHNYDE
;
A
#
# COMPACT_ATOMS: atom_id res chain seq x y z
N GLY A 1 3.66 -4.35 5.86
CA GLY A 1 2.90 -5.52 5.41
C GLY A 1 3.04 -5.72 3.91
N ILE A 2 1.91 -5.68 3.17
CA ILE A 2 1.88 -5.91 1.72
C ILE A 2 2.71 -4.87 0.97
N ALA A 3 2.68 -3.61 1.41
CA ALA A 3 3.44 -2.53 0.78
C ALA A 3 4.94 -2.84 0.71
N ARG A 4 5.51 -3.37 1.82
CA ARG A 4 6.91 -3.81 1.88
C ARG A 4 7.22 -4.93 0.88
N LYS A 5 6.36 -5.94 0.77
CA LYS A 5 6.58 -7.07 -0.14
C LYS A 5 6.59 -6.61 -1.61
N LEU A 6 5.64 -5.75 -1.96
CA LEU A 6 5.55 -5.16 -3.30
C LEU A 6 6.74 -4.26 -3.61
N ALA A 7 7.19 -3.44 -2.64
CA ALA A 7 8.36 -2.60 -2.81
C ALA A 7 9.63 -3.45 -3.02
N SER A 8 9.84 -4.52 -2.24
CA SER A 8 10.96 -5.44 -2.44
C SER A 8 10.94 -6.10 -3.83
N ALA A 9 9.78 -6.60 -4.27
CA ALA A 9 9.62 -7.21 -5.59
C ALA A 9 9.89 -6.21 -6.73
N ALA A 10 9.41 -4.97 -6.61
CA ALA A 10 9.65 -3.94 -7.61
C ALA A 10 11.14 -3.61 -7.77
N ILE A 11 11.89 -3.57 -6.67
CA ILE A 11 13.34 -3.34 -6.69
C ILE A 11 14.06 -4.55 -7.30
N GLU A 12 13.66 -5.77 -6.95
CA GLU A 12 14.22 -6.99 -7.57
C GLU A 12 14.02 -7.00 -9.09
N GLU A 13 12.85 -6.61 -9.57
CA GLU A 13 12.57 -6.51 -11.02
C GLU A 13 13.39 -5.39 -11.69
N ALA A 14 13.57 -4.26 -11.02
CA ALA A 14 14.46 -3.20 -11.51
C ALA A 14 15.93 -3.69 -11.60
N ALA A 15 16.36 -4.53 -10.66
CA ALA A 15 17.70 -5.12 -10.65
C ALA A 15 17.89 -6.11 -11.80
N LYS A 16 16.93 -7.03 -12.00
CA LYS A 16 16.98 -8.03 -13.08
C LYS A 16 17.07 -7.41 -14.47
N LYS A 17 16.38 -6.29 -14.73
CA LYS A 17 16.43 -5.56 -16.02
C LYS A 17 17.83 -5.05 -16.37
N ARG A 18 18.73 -4.98 -15.39
CA ARG A 18 20.12 -4.54 -15.53
C ARG A 18 21.10 -5.65 -15.15
N GLU A 19 20.62 -6.89 -15.05
CA GLU A 19 21.40 -8.07 -14.68
C GLU A 19 22.12 -7.93 -13.31
N LEU A 20 21.53 -7.13 -12.41
CA LEU A 20 22.04 -6.92 -11.05
C LEU A 20 21.22 -7.70 -10.02
N GLN A 21 21.82 -7.98 -8.87
CA GLN A 21 21.08 -8.46 -7.71
C GLN A 21 20.51 -7.31 -6.87
N TYR A 22 19.48 -7.59 -6.08
CA TYR A 22 18.86 -6.63 -5.16
C TYR A 22 19.88 -5.93 -4.25
N GLY A 23 20.83 -6.70 -3.72
CA GLY A 23 21.89 -6.18 -2.85
C GLY A 23 22.85 -5.22 -3.55
N ASP A 24 22.99 -5.32 -4.87
CA ASP A 24 23.87 -4.46 -5.65
C ASP A 24 23.18 -3.13 -5.97
N ILE A 25 21.89 -3.17 -6.36
CA ILE A 25 21.09 -1.95 -6.55
C ILE A 25 21.04 -1.08 -5.29
N LYS A 26 21.00 -1.71 -4.11
CA LYS A 26 21.02 -0.98 -2.83
C LYS A 26 22.31 -0.21 -2.58
N LYS A 27 23.43 -0.67 -3.12
CA LYS A 27 24.75 -0.04 -2.95
C LYS A 27 25.01 1.07 -3.96
N ILE A 28 24.11 1.28 -4.94
CA ILE A 28 24.26 2.31 -5.96
C ILE A 28 23.98 3.69 -5.36
N GLU A 29 24.88 4.64 -5.62
CA GLU A 29 24.75 6.01 -5.14
C GLU A 29 23.50 6.74 -5.66
N LYS A 30 23.01 7.70 -4.86
CA LYS A 30 21.72 8.39 -5.04
C LYS A 30 21.52 9.15 -6.35
N GLY A 31 22.53 9.37 -7.18
CA GLY A 31 22.36 9.93 -8.53
C GLY A 31 22.30 8.87 -9.63
N VAL A 32 23.04 7.78 -9.45
CA VAL A 32 23.21 6.73 -10.46
C VAL A 32 22.01 5.77 -10.45
N ARG A 33 21.36 5.59 -9.29
CA ARG A 33 20.18 4.73 -9.12
C ARG A 33 19.05 5.01 -10.12
N ARG A 34 18.89 6.26 -10.58
CA ARG A 34 17.90 6.67 -11.60
C ARG A 34 18.05 6.00 -12.97
N HIS A 35 19.24 5.48 -13.29
CA HIS A 35 19.46 4.68 -14.50
C HIS A 35 18.83 3.27 -14.40
N PHE A 36 18.51 2.85 -13.18
CA PHE A 36 17.90 1.57 -12.86
C PHE A 36 16.39 1.75 -12.60
N HIS A 37 16.03 2.73 -11.77
CA HIS A 37 14.65 3.16 -11.51
C HIS A 37 14.65 4.61 -11.00
N ASP A 38 13.68 5.44 -11.43
CA ASP A 38 13.61 6.85 -11.02
C ASP A 38 13.20 6.98 -9.55
N ASP A 39 12.00 6.48 -9.22
CA ASP A 39 11.49 6.29 -7.85
C ASP A 39 10.46 5.14 -7.83
N ILE A 40 10.35 4.42 -6.70
CA ILE A 40 9.36 3.36 -6.51
C ILE A 40 8.44 3.75 -5.36
N THR A 41 7.16 3.94 -5.66
CA THR A 41 6.10 4.19 -4.67
C THR A 41 5.05 3.09 -4.75
N VAL A 42 4.65 2.55 -3.60
CA VAL A 42 3.62 1.52 -3.50
C VAL A 42 2.47 2.04 -2.65
N ILE A 43 1.26 2.01 -3.20
CA ILE A 43 0.02 2.35 -2.50
C ILE A 43 -0.82 1.07 -2.40
N VAL A 44 -1.18 0.68 -1.17
CA VAL A 44 -2.06 -0.47 -0.91
C VAL A 44 -3.35 0.05 -0.31
N MET A 45 -4.45 -0.09 -1.04
CA MET A 45 -5.79 0.28 -0.57
C MET A 45 -6.56 -0.99 -0.20
N TYR A 46 -6.99 -1.08 1.06
CA TYR A 46 -7.93 -2.12 1.49
C TYR A 46 -9.35 -1.58 1.35
N LEU A 47 -10.14 -2.21 0.51
CA LEU A 47 -11.56 -1.92 0.36
C LEU A 47 -12.34 -2.96 1.18
N ASP A 48 -13.21 -2.51 2.07
CA ASP A 48 -14.14 -3.39 2.78
C ASP A 48 -15.47 -3.39 2.01
N ASP A 49 -15.94 -4.58 1.64
CA ASP A 49 -17.23 -4.73 0.97
C ASP A 49 -18.35 -4.78 2.02
N HIS A 50 -18.68 -3.62 2.59
CA HIS A 50 -19.87 -3.46 3.41
C HIS A 50 -21.16 -3.41 2.55
N GLN A 51 -21.31 -4.30 1.56
CA GLN A 51 -22.60 -4.61 0.97
C GLN A 51 -23.39 -5.59 1.87
N ARG A 52 -23.70 -5.18 3.10
CA ARG A 52 -24.71 -5.86 3.94
C ARG A 52 -25.52 -4.83 4.71
N GLY A 53 -26.40 -4.12 4.01
CA GLY A 53 -27.28 -3.14 4.66
C GLY A 53 -28.52 -2.71 3.89
N ILE A 54 -28.79 -3.26 2.69
CA ILE A 54 -30.02 -2.97 1.95
C ILE A 54 -30.65 -4.27 1.44
N VAL A 55 -31.01 -5.16 2.38
CA VAL A 55 -32.10 -6.13 2.16
C VAL A 55 -32.94 -6.11 3.44
N GLY A 56 -34.18 -5.68 3.31
CA GLY A 56 -34.98 -5.09 4.39
C GLY A 56 -35.52 -6.03 5.46
N GLN A 57 -35.98 -5.44 6.57
CA GLN A 57 -37.34 -5.55 7.12
C GLN A 57 -37.38 -5.09 8.60
N GLY A 58 -38.39 -4.27 8.94
CA GLY A 58 -39.08 -4.36 10.24
C GLY A 58 -38.60 -3.46 11.39
N SER A 59 -39.33 -2.36 11.57
CA SER A 59 -39.90 -1.87 12.84
C SER A 59 -39.11 -2.04 14.16
N SER A 60 -38.69 -0.92 14.77
CA SER A 60 -38.98 -0.54 16.18
C SER A 60 -38.18 0.69 16.60
N ALA A 61 -38.82 1.57 17.36
CA ALA A 61 -38.36 2.89 17.75
C ALA A 61 -37.01 2.91 18.50
N ALA A 62 -36.04 3.69 18.00
CA ALA A 62 -34.98 4.28 18.82
C ALA A 62 -34.50 5.59 18.17
N LYS A 63 -34.82 6.72 18.81
CA LYS A 63 -34.16 8.00 18.55
C LYS A 63 -32.68 7.88 18.97
N LYS A 64 -31.72 8.09 18.05
CA LYS A 64 -30.56 9.00 18.23
C LYS A 64 -29.51 8.85 17.12
N GLN A 65 -29.18 10.01 16.56
CA GLN A 65 -28.02 10.44 15.76
C GLN A 65 -27.98 10.08 14.26
N PRO A 66 -27.68 11.06 13.39
CA PRO A 66 -27.13 10.77 12.08
C PRO A 66 -25.66 10.40 12.31
N SER A 67 -25.37 9.13 12.58
CA SER A 67 -23.99 8.67 12.49
C SER A 67 -23.62 8.67 11.01
N LEU A 68 -22.74 9.60 10.66
CA LEU A 68 -21.99 9.68 9.41
C LEU A 68 -21.14 8.40 9.27
N GLY A 69 -21.79 7.29 8.92
CA GLY A 69 -21.37 5.92 9.23
C GLY A 69 -20.64 5.17 8.12
N TYR A 70 -19.78 5.81 7.33
CA TYR A 70 -19.03 5.12 6.27
C TYR A 70 -17.50 5.24 6.34
N TYR A 71 -16.94 5.84 7.39
CA TYR A 71 -15.49 5.76 7.61
C TYR A 71 -15.16 4.55 8.48
N VAL A 72 -15.11 3.37 7.86
CA VAL A 72 -14.25 2.31 8.38
C VAL A 72 -12.84 2.88 8.30
N SER A 73 -12.09 2.95 9.40
CA SER A 73 -10.68 3.36 9.36
C SER A 73 -9.88 2.18 8.81
N PRO A 74 -9.54 2.11 7.50
CA PRO A 74 -8.77 0.98 7.01
C PRO A 74 -7.40 0.98 7.69
N PRO A 75 -6.81 -0.19 7.94
CA PRO A 75 -5.45 -0.26 8.47
C PRO A 75 -4.50 0.44 7.50
N VAL A 76 -3.81 1.47 7.99
CA VAL A 76 -2.81 2.20 7.20
C VAL A 76 -1.48 1.45 7.32
N ASP A 77 -1.04 0.81 6.23
CA ASP A 77 0.29 0.20 6.12
C ASP A 77 1.24 1.17 5.41
N ILE A 78 1.79 2.14 6.16
CA ILE A 78 2.80 3.07 5.64
C ILE A 78 4.15 2.38 5.66
N PHE A 79 4.71 2.16 4.48
CA PHE A 79 6.07 1.66 4.32
C PHE A 79 6.89 2.65 3.51
N SER A 80 7.93 3.22 4.13
CA SER A 80 8.99 3.94 3.43
C SER A 80 10.21 3.02 3.32
N HIS A 81 10.75 2.87 2.11
CA HIS A 81 12.02 2.20 1.92
C HIS A 81 13.14 3.22 1.93
N ASN A 82 13.77 3.42 3.09
CA ASN A 82 14.99 4.22 3.19
C ASN A 82 16.17 3.34 2.78
N TYR A 83 16.91 3.75 1.76
CA TYR A 83 18.06 3.01 1.22
C TYR A 83 19.38 3.30 1.95
N ASP A 84 19.32 4.05 3.07
CA ASP A 84 20.48 4.54 3.82
C ASP A 84 20.84 3.66 5.03
N GLU A 85 20.35 2.42 5.08
CA GLU A 85 20.65 1.43 6.14
C GLU A 85 21.14 0.10 5.55
#